data_AF-Q3AS07-F1
#
_entry.id   AF-Q3AS07-F1
#
_cell.length_a   1.000
_cell.length_b   1.000
_cell.length_c   1.000
_cell.angle_alpha   90.00
_cell.angle_beta   90.00
_cell.angle_gamma   90.00
#
_symmetry.space_group_name_H-M   'P 1'
#
loop_
_entity.id
_entity.type
_entity.pdbx_description
1 polymer ?
#
loop_
_entity_poly.entity_id
_entity_poly.type
_entity_poly.pdbx_seq_one_letter_code
_entity_poly.pdbx_strand_id
1 'polypeptide(L)'
;MKKRVASLALAVALTALPSPSYAIDANKLPIGKRTSSGKYLSAKEAYKMKIKDPYSVLFIDVRTPAENEFVGIADEVDKVIPLKLNNHAVWDHKKERYGQYLNPNFVSAIDELVLLKEKDKATPIILMCRSGDRSAEGANLLAKNGYTNVYSIYDGFEGDLETEGSKKGRREVNGWKNSKLPWGYSLKQDRAYLVVPPAAPTTLPAAPASVVAPTVQPPAAPAVPTTVAPAPQVVQPPAPVAAPVSKSQTTVPTPTATPAPAPVTAAAPVQ
;
A
#
# COMPACT_ATOMS: atom_id res chain seq x y z
N MET A 1 30.81 64.13 24.97
CA MET A 1 29.90 63.12 24.38
C MET A 1 30.70 62.12 23.55
N LYS A 2 30.89 60.88 24.03
CA LYS A 2 31.46 59.77 23.24
C LYS A 2 30.66 58.51 23.60
N LYS A 3 29.66 58.15 22.80
CA LYS A 3 28.88 56.91 23.00
C LYS A 3 29.65 55.76 22.36
N ARG A 4 30.09 54.80 23.16
CA ARG A 4 30.63 53.50 22.69
C ARG A 4 29.42 52.61 22.38
N VAL A 5 29.24 52.26 21.12
CA VAL A 5 28.27 51.25 20.70
C VAL A 5 29.00 49.91 20.79
N ALA A 6 28.61 49.07 21.75
CA ALA A 6 29.09 47.70 21.84
C ALA A 6 28.28 46.84 20.86
N SER A 7 28.94 46.36 19.81
CA SER A 7 28.36 45.40 18.87
C SER A 7 28.27 44.03 19.52
N LEU A 8 27.05 43.57 19.79
CA LEU A 8 26.77 42.22 20.27
C LEU A 8 26.78 41.27 19.05
N ALA A 9 27.89 40.56 18.84
CA ALA A 9 27.98 39.51 17.83
C ALA A 9 27.23 38.27 18.33
N LEU A 10 26.02 38.04 17.81
CA LEU A 10 25.24 36.83 18.05
C LEU A 10 25.83 35.69 17.21
N ALA A 11 26.66 34.86 17.85
CA ALA A 11 27.17 33.63 17.24
C ALA A 11 26.00 32.64 17.05
N VAL A 12 25.50 32.53 15.81
CA VAL A 12 24.59 31.46 15.42
C VAL A 12 25.41 30.18 15.32
N ALA A 13 25.40 29.38 16.38
CA ALA A 13 25.95 28.04 16.36
C ALA A 13 25.09 27.16 15.45
N LEU A 14 25.55 26.94 14.22
CA LEU A 14 24.95 26.01 13.27
C LEU A 14 25.20 24.59 13.78
N THR A 15 24.30 24.09 14.62
CA THR A 15 24.32 22.70 15.08
C THR A 15 23.90 21.82 13.90
N ALA A 16 24.89 21.20 13.24
CA ALA A 16 24.64 20.15 12.27
C ALA A 16 23.89 19.02 12.97
N LEU A 17 22.57 18.93 12.70
CA LEU A 17 21.75 17.85 13.23
C LEU A 17 22.34 16.51 12.76
N PRO A 18 22.59 15.55 13.66
CA PRO A 18 23.08 14.24 13.27
C PRO A 18 22.04 13.59 12.37
N SER A 19 22.43 13.32 11.12
CA SER A 19 21.60 12.55 10.20
C SER A 19 21.42 11.16 10.81
N PRO A 20 20.20 10.74 11.17
CA PRO A 20 19.98 9.37 11.61
C PRO A 20 20.54 8.42 10.55
N SER A 21 21.42 7.51 10.99
CA SER A 21 22.07 6.51 10.15
C SER A 21 21.05 5.45 9.73
N TYR A 22 20.10 5.84 8.89
CA TYR A 22 19.21 4.95 8.16
C TYR A 22 19.99 4.41 6.96
N ALA A 23 20.79 3.37 7.16
CA ALA A 23 21.60 2.86 6.06
C ALA A 23 21.75 1.35 6.18
N ILE A 24 20.84 0.63 5.52
CA ILE A 24 21.20 -0.70 5.04
C ILE A 24 22.34 -0.54 4.03
N ASP A 25 23.33 -1.42 4.11
CA ASP A 25 24.39 -1.48 3.12
C ASP A 25 23.78 -1.81 1.75
N ALA A 26 23.99 -0.93 0.76
CA ALA A 26 23.48 -1.09 -0.60
C ALA A 26 23.88 -2.43 -1.23
N ASN A 27 25.04 -2.99 -0.84
CA ASN A 27 25.51 -4.28 -1.35
C ASN A 27 24.65 -5.46 -0.89
N LYS A 28 23.90 -5.29 0.22
CA LYS A 28 22.94 -6.28 0.72
C LYS A 28 21.59 -6.23 0.01
N LEU A 29 21.34 -5.18 -0.78
CA LEU A 29 20.11 -5.05 -1.56
C LEU A 29 20.27 -5.71 -2.94
N PRO A 30 19.22 -6.38 -3.45
CA PRO A 30 19.14 -6.79 -4.86
C PRO A 30 19.33 -5.60 -5.79
N ILE A 31 19.94 -5.82 -6.96
CA ILE A 31 20.27 -4.75 -7.92
C ILE A 31 19.06 -3.87 -8.25
N GLY A 32 17.88 -4.49 -8.44
CA GLY A 32 16.64 -3.77 -8.74
C GLY A 32 16.15 -2.82 -7.65
N LYS A 33 16.64 -2.96 -6.41
CA LYS A 33 16.27 -2.13 -5.26
C LYS A 33 17.30 -1.05 -4.93
N ARG A 34 18.41 -0.98 -5.66
CA ARG A 34 19.49 -0.01 -5.40
C ARG A 34 19.17 1.35 -6.02
N THR A 35 19.54 2.41 -5.32
CA THR A 35 19.42 3.80 -5.76
C THR A 35 20.79 4.42 -5.98
N SER A 36 20.89 5.38 -6.90
CA SER A 36 22.11 6.15 -7.15
C SER A 36 22.47 7.08 -5.99
N SER A 37 21.49 7.47 -5.17
CA SER A 37 21.68 8.32 -4.00
C SER A 37 22.11 7.55 -2.75
N GLY A 38 21.99 6.21 -2.74
CA GLY A 38 22.27 5.39 -1.56
C GLY A 38 21.29 5.59 -0.39
N LYS A 39 20.13 6.22 -0.62
CA LYS A 39 19.14 6.54 0.40
C LYS A 39 18.05 5.46 0.47
N TYR A 40 18.06 4.71 1.56
CA TYR A 40 17.18 3.57 1.77
C TYR A 40 16.53 3.62 3.15
N LEU A 41 15.30 3.11 3.23
CA LEU A 41 14.59 2.94 4.50
C LEU A 41 13.95 1.55 4.52
N SER A 42 13.99 0.86 5.66
CA SER A 42 13.02 -0.20 5.92
C SER A 42 11.63 0.41 6.08
N ALA A 43 10.58 -0.40 6.01
CA ALA A 43 9.22 0.09 6.27
C ALA A 43 9.10 0.73 7.66
N LYS A 44 9.77 0.16 8.67
CA LYS A 44 9.76 0.68 10.05
C LYS A 44 10.53 2.00 10.18
N GLU A 45 11.64 2.16 9.48
CA GLU A 45 12.40 3.42 9.48
C GLU A 45 11.65 4.53 8.77
N ALA A 46 11.01 4.22 7.64
CA ALA A 46 10.15 5.17 6.94
C ALA A 46 8.96 5.62 7.79
N TYR A 47 8.30 4.69 8.48
CA TYR A 47 7.26 5.04 9.45
C TYR A 47 7.79 5.99 10.53
N LYS A 48 8.92 5.64 11.16
CA LYS A 48 9.55 6.50 12.19
C LYS A 48 9.90 7.89 11.65
N MET A 49 10.45 7.97 10.44
CA MET A 49 10.80 9.23 9.79
C MET A 49 9.56 10.08 9.53
N LYS A 50 8.50 9.48 8.99
CA LYS A 50 7.25 10.17 8.64
C LYS A 50 6.47 10.64 9.87
N ILE A 51 6.34 9.83 10.93
CA ILE A 51 5.61 10.26 12.14
C ILE A 51 6.37 11.30 12.96
N LYS A 52 7.71 11.32 12.89
CA LYS A 52 8.54 12.31 13.59
C LYS A 52 8.36 13.71 12.98
N ASP A 53 8.22 13.78 11.67
CA ASP A 53 8.06 15.06 10.95
C ASP A 53 7.02 14.92 9.81
N PRO A 54 5.73 14.86 10.16
CA PRO A 54 4.67 14.54 9.21
C PRO A 54 4.45 15.62 8.15
N TYR A 55 4.88 16.86 8.42
CA TYR A 55 4.70 17.98 7.49
C TYR A 55 5.92 18.20 6.60
N SER A 56 7.15 18.00 7.10
CA SER A 56 8.35 18.27 6.28
C SER A 56 8.68 17.13 5.32
N VAL A 57 8.30 15.89 5.65
CA VAL A 57 8.57 14.70 4.83
C VAL A 57 7.35 14.34 3.98
N LEU A 58 7.53 14.27 2.67
CA LEU A 58 6.50 13.75 1.76
C LEU A 58 6.62 12.23 1.65
N PHE A 59 5.52 11.52 1.85
CA PHE A 59 5.43 10.08 1.68
C PHE A 59 4.50 9.75 0.51
N ILE A 60 5.08 9.23 -0.57
CA ILE A 60 4.41 8.95 -1.84
C ILE A 60 4.38 7.45 -2.10
N ASP A 61 3.19 6.92 -2.38
CA ASP A 61 3.02 5.56 -2.87
C ASP A 61 3.05 5.56 -4.41
N VAL A 62 4.01 4.83 -4.98
CA VAL A 62 4.24 4.75 -6.42
C VAL A 62 3.68 3.48 -7.06
N ARG A 63 2.87 2.72 -6.31
CA ARG A 63 2.09 1.59 -6.83
C ARG A 63 1.00 2.05 -7.80
N THR A 64 0.39 1.08 -8.49
CA THR A 64 -0.72 1.37 -9.39
C THR A 64 -2.01 1.64 -8.60
N PRO A 65 -2.97 2.39 -9.18
CA PRO A 65 -4.26 2.63 -8.50
C PRO A 65 -4.96 1.34 -8.06
N ALA A 66 -4.92 0.29 -8.88
CA ALA A 66 -5.49 -1.02 -8.53
C ALA A 66 -4.81 -1.67 -7.31
N GLU A 67 -3.49 -1.54 -7.16
CA GLU A 67 -2.81 -2.02 -5.96
C GLU A 67 -3.26 -1.24 -4.71
N ASN A 68 -3.43 0.08 -4.82
CA ASN A 68 -3.89 0.91 -3.71
C ASN A 68 -5.36 0.64 -3.32
N GLU A 69 -6.20 0.33 -4.30
CA GLU A 69 -7.61 0.02 -4.12
C GLU A 69 -7.82 -1.37 -3.51
N PHE A 70 -7.20 -2.41 -4.08
CA PHE A 70 -7.54 -3.80 -3.73
C PHE A 70 -6.58 -4.45 -2.72
N VAL A 71 -5.35 -3.95 -2.59
CA VAL A 71 -4.37 -4.48 -1.61
C VAL A 71 -4.32 -3.60 -0.36
N GLY A 72 -4.78 -2.36 -0.46
CA GLY A 72 -4.76 -1.36 0.62
C GLY A 72 -3.57 -0.41 0.53
N ILE A 73 -3.53 0.55 1.45
CA ILE A 73 -2.59 1.68 1.50
C ILE A 73 -2.13 1.92 2.95
N ALA A 74 -0.89 2.38 3.13
CA ALA A 74 -0.39 2.82 4.43
C ALA A 74 -1.05 4.16 4.84
N ASP A 75 -1.37 4.31 6.13
CA ASP A 75 -2.17 5.43 6.61
C ASP A 75 -1.44 6.79 6.49
N GLU A 76 -0.10 6.73 6.50
CA GLU A 76 0.82 7.86 6.48
C GLU A 76 1.18 8.34 5.07
N VAL A 77 0.68 7.69 4.02
CA VAL A 77 0.88 8.14 2.63
C VAL A 77 0.14 9.45 2.40
N ASP A 78 0.86 10.46 1.92
CA ASP A 78 0.30 11.77 1.57
C ASP A 78 -0.39 11.73 0.19
N LYS A 79 0.19 11.01 -0.77
CA LYS A 79 -0.32 10.95 -2.14
C LYS A 79 0.07 9.66 -2.85
N VAL A 80 -0.81 9.14 -3.69
CA VAL A 80 -0.53 8.09 -4.67
C VAL A 80 -0.12 8.77 -5.97
N ILE A 81 1.09 8.46 -6.46
CA ILE A 81 1.59 8.91 -7.77
C ILE A 81 2.29 7.71 -8.43
N PRO A 82 1.58 6.92 -9.25
CA PRO A 82 2.11 5.69 -9.82
C PRO A 82 3.34 5.96 -10.68
N LEU A 83 4.44 5.25 -10.43
CA LEU A 83 5.59 5.28 -11.35
C LEU A 83 5.24 4.58 -12.67
N LYS A 84 4.50 3.48 -12.58
CA LYS A 84 4.07 2.69 -13.73
C LYS A 84 2.57 2.47 -13.67
N LEU A 85 1.95 2.43 -14.84
CA LEU A 85 0.53 2.11 -15.01
C LEU A 85 0.41 0.75 -15.69
N ASN A 86 -0.72 0.07 -15.45
CA ASN A 86 -1.00 -1.21 -16.09
C ASN A 86 -1.30 -1.02 -17.58
N ASN A 87 -0.78 -1.92 -18.41
CA ASN A 87 -1.11 -2.04 -19.81
C ASN A 87 -1.77 -3.40 -20.05
N HIS A 88 -3.10 -3.41 -20.17
CA HIS A 88 -3.84 -4.64 -20.40
C HIS A 88 -3.83 -5.07 -21.88
N ALA A 89 -3.29 -4.25 -22.79
CA ALA A 89 -3.12 -4.60 -24.20
C ALA A 89 -1.83 -5.41 -24.47
N VAL A 90 -0.94 -5.54 -23.48
CA VAL A 90 0.33 -6.26 -23.61
C VAL A 90 0.41 -7.35 -22.55
N TRP A 91 0.89 -8.53 -22.94
CA TRP A 91 1.16 -9.65 -22.04
C TRP A 91 2.67 -9.87 -21.89
N ASP A 92 3.20 -9.87 -20.66
CA ASP A 92 4.59 -10.23 -20.36
C ASP A 92 4.65 -11.76 -20.15
N HIS A 93 5.02 -12.50 -21.19
CA HIS A 93 5.13 -13.95 -21.15
C HIS A 93 6.16 -14.47 -20.14
N LYS A 94 7.18 -13.68 -19.79
CA LYS A 94 8.20 -14.08 -18.81
C LYS A 94 7.69 -13.95 -17.37
N LYS A 95 6.84 -12.96 -17.12
CA LYS A 95 6.30 -12.67 -15.78
C LYS A 95 4.85 -13.14 -15.60
N GLU A 96 4.25 -13.73 -16.64
CA GLU A 96 2.88 -14.24 -16.69
C GLU A 96 1.85 -13.24 -16.15
N ARG A 97 1.96 -11.99 -16.63
CA ARG A 97 1.07 -10.90 -16.21
C ARG A 97 0.94 -9.84 -17.30
N TYR A 98 -0.06 -8.99 -17.15
CA TYR A 98 -0.19 -7.79 -17.99
C TYR A 98 1.05 -6.91 -17.92
N GLY A 99 1.34 -6.26 -19.04
CA GLY A 99 2.41 -5.30 -19.19
C GLY A 99 2.21 -4.07 -18.31
N GLN A 100 3.26 -3.26 -18.20
CA GLN A 100 3.21 -1.97 -17.54
C GLN A 100 4.00 -0.96 -18.38
N TYR A 101 3.60 0.30 -18.36
CA TYR A 101 4.34 1.40 -18.98
C TYR A 101 4.65 2.47 -17.93
N LEU A 102 5.71 3.24 -18.17
CA LEU A 102 6.07 4.36 -17.31
C LEU A 102 4.96 5.41 -17.37
N ASN A 103 4.51 5.90 -16.21
CA ASN A 103 3.58 7.01 -16.16
C ASN A 103 4.29 8.27 -16.70
N PRO A 104 3.87 8.83 -17.85
CA PRO A 104 4.52 10.00 -18.44
C PRO A 104 4.44 11.24 -17.53
N ASN A 105 3.46 11.26 -16.62
CA ASN A 105 3.23 12.37 -15.70
C ASN A 105 3.91 12.18 -14.33
N PHE A 106 4.74 11.14 -14.15
CA PHE A 106 5.28 10.82 -12.82
C PHE A 106 6.10 11.98 -12.22
N VAL A 107 7.04 12.54 -12.98
CA VAL A 107 7.90 13.63 -12.49
C VAL A 107 7.10 14.91 -12.32
N SER A 108 6.28 15.28 -13.32
CA SER A 108 5.47 16.50 -13.26
C SER A 108 4.44 16.48 -12.13
N ALA A 109 3.83 15.33 -11.83
CA ALA A 109 2.91 15.20 -10.71
C ALA A 109 3.62 15.34 -9.34
N ILE A 110 4.89 14.95 -9.24
CA ILE A 110 5.68 15.16 -8.02
C ILE A 110 6.13 16.61 -7.91
N ASP A 111 6.53 17.25 -9.02
CA ASP A 111 6.82 18.69 -9.05
C ASP A 111 5.58 19.50 -8.62
N GLU A 112 4.39 19.16 -9.13
CA GLU A 112 3.12 19.79 -8.76
C GLU A 112 2.79 19.58 -7.28
N LEU A 113 2.93 18.36 -6.76
CA LEU A 113 2.70 18.08 -5.34
C LEU A 113 3.65 18.88 -4.45
N VAL A 114 4.93 18.96 -4.82
CA VAL A 114 5.95 19.71 -4.08
C VAL A 114 5.61 21.20 -4.07
N LEU A 115 5.23 21.76 -5.22
CA LEU A 115 4.80 23.16 -5.31
C LEU A 115 3.54 23.42 -4.47
N LEU A 116 2.51 22.57 -4.58
CA LEU A 116 1.26 22.68 -3.84
C LEU A 116 1.46 22.61 -2.31
N LYS A 117 2.52 21.90 -1.88
CA LYS A 117 2.90 21.77 -0.46
C LYS A 117 3.89 22.85 -0.02
N GLU A 118 4.15 23.86 -0.85
CA GLU A 118 5.08 24.95 -0.59
C GLU A 118 6.50 24.45 -0.23
N LYS A 119 6.96 23.46 -1.00
CA LYS A 119 8.21 22.73 -0.81
C LYS A 119 9.13 22.90 -2.03
N ASP A 120 10.32 22.33 -1.93
CA ASP A 120 11.34 22.37 -2.99
C ASP A 120 11.94 20.98 -3.28
N LYS A 121 12.90 20.91 -4.21
CA LYS A 121 13.58 19.65 -4.59
C LYS A 121 14.55 19.13 -3.53
N ALA A 122 14.83 19.90 -2.47
CA ALA A 122 15.60 19.45 -1.31
C ALA A 122 14.71 18.80 -0.23
N THR A 123 13.39 18.89 -0.37
CA THR A 123 12.43 18.24 0.53
C THR A 123 12.67 16.73 0.60
N PRO A 124 12.69 16.14 1.81
CA PRO A 124 12.72 14.69 1.97
C PRO A 124 11.47 14.02 1.39
N ILE A 125 11.67 13.09 0.45
CA ILE A 125 10.60 12.30 -0.17
C ILE A 125 10.86 10.82 0.11
N ILE A 126 9.88 10.14 0.67
CA ILE A 126 9.85 8.69 0.83
C ILE A 126 9.01 8.10 -0.30
N LEU A 127 9.55 7.12 -1.03
CA LEU A 127 8.83 6.37 -2.05
C LEU A 127 8.58 4.94 -1.59
N MET A 128 7.32 4.50 -1.66
CA MET A 128 6.93 3.10 -1.45
C MET A 128 6.40 2.50 -2.74
N CYS A 129 6.80 1.27 -3.02
CA CYS A 129 6.10 0.43 -3.99
C CYS A 129 5.67 -0.89 -3.32
N ARG A 130 5.32 -1.92 -4.09
CA ARG A 130 4.95 -3.23 -3.53
C ARG A 130 6.08 -3.93 -2.77
N SER A 131 7.31 -3.88 -3.29
CA SER A 131 8.43 -4.69 -2.78
C SER A 131 9.82 -4.06 -2.92
N GLY A 132 9.91 -2.76 -3.17
CA GLY A 132 11.18 -2.00 -3.23
C GLY A 132 11.75 -1.67 -4.61
N ASP A 133 11.41 -2.41 -5.68
CA ASP A 133 12.02 -2.22 -7.00
C ASP A 133 11.60 -0.89 -7.67
N ARG A 134 10.29 -0.67 -7.80
CA ARG A 134 9.75 0.55 -8.45
C ARG A 134 10.05 1.81 -7.65
N SER A 135 10.10 1.73 -6.32
CA SER A 135 10.48 2.88 -5.49
C SER A 135 11.95 3.25 -5.70
N ALA A 136 12.83 2.27 -5.92
CA ALA A 136 14.22 2.55 -6.26
C ALA A 136 14.36 3.16 -7.67
N GLU A 137 13.64 2.63 -8.65
CA GLU A 137 13.57 3.19 -10.01
C GLU A 137 13.05 4.64 -10.00
N GLY A 138 11.98 4.91 -9.24
CA GLY A 138 11.43 6.24 -9.06
C GLY A 138 12.40 7.20 -8.37
N ALA A 139 13.13 6.74 -7.35
CA ALA A 139 14.14 7.54 -6.67
C ALA A 139 15.28 7.95 -7.62
N ASN A 140 15.73 7.02 -8.47
CA ASN A 140 16.74 7.31 -9.49
C ASN A 140 16.23 8.29 -10.54
N LEU A 141 14.96 8.17 -10.95
CA LEU A 141 14.34 9.11 -11.89
C LEU A 141 14.23 10.52 -11.29
N LEU A 142 13.80 10.65 -10.04
CA LEU A 142 13.74 11.95 -9.36
C LEU A 142 15.12 12.56 -9.13
N ALA A 143 16.12 11.74 -8.79
CA ALA A 143 17.50 12.20 -8.66
C ALA A 143 18.03 12.82 -9.96
N LYS A 144 17.74 12.20 -11.11
CA LYS A 144 18.05 12.76 -12.44
C LYS A 144 17.34 14.07 -12.73
N ASN A 145 16.24 14.36 -12.04
CA ASN A 145 15.44 15.59 -12.17
C ASN A 145 15.72 16.60 -11.04
N GLY A 146 16.84 16.45 -10.32
CA GLY A 146 17.33 17.44 -9.36
C GLY A 146 16.83 17.27 -7.93
N TYR A 147 16.06 16.21 -7.63
CA TYR A 147 15.70 15.91 -6.24
C TYR A 147 16.88 15.32 -5.48
N THR A 148 17.20 15.90 -4.33
CA THR A 148 18.42 15.53 -3.59
C THR A 148 18.15 14.55 -2.46
N ASN A 149 16.93 14.52 -1.89
CA ASN A 149 16.58 13.76 -0.69
C ASN A 149 15.45 12.74 -0.92
N VAL A 150 15.66 11.80 -1.84
CA VAL A 150 14.69 10.74 -2.13
C VAL A 150 15.11 9.40 -1.53
N TYR A 151 14.26 8.82 -0.70
CA TYR A 151 14.44 7.57 0.00
C TYR A 151 13.53 6.49 -0.60
N SER A 152 14.10 5.32 -0.92
CA SER A 152 13.31 4.14 -1.33
C SER A 152 13.05 3.24 -0.13
N ILE A 153 11.79 2.84 0.07
CA ILE A 153 11.46 1.78 1.03
C ILE A 153 11.78 0.43 0.39
N TYR A 154 12.91 -0.18 0.77
CA TYR A 154 13.40 -1.40 0.11
C TYR A 154 12.56 -2.65 0.42
N ASP A 155 11.82 -2.65 1.52
CA ASP A 155 10.85 -3.70 1.82
C ASP A 155 9.56 -3.56 1.00
N GLY A 156 9.20 -2.33 0.62
CA GLY A 156 7.88 -1.99 0.05
C GLY A 156 6.69 -2.24 0.99
N PHE A 157 5.49 -2.24 0.42
CA PHE A 157 4.24 -2.42 1.16
C PHE A 157 3.98 -3.88 1.54
N GLU A 158 4.12 -4.80 0.60
CA GLU A 158 3.83 -6.23 0.82
C GLU A 158 5.07 -7.04 1.19
N GLY A 159 6.27 -6.58 0.84
CA GLY A 159 7.50 -7.32 1.12
C GLY A 159 7.97 -8.24 0.02
N ASP A 160 9.03 -8.98 0.31
CA ASP A 160 9.65 -9.98 -0.52
C ASP A 160 8.90 -11.31 -0.52
N LEU A 161 9.12 -12.09 -1.58
CA LEU A 161 8.53 -13.42 -1.70
C LEU A 161 9.26 -14.39 -0.78
N GLU A 162 8.49 -15.21 -0.08
CA GLU A 162 8.99 -16.38 0.62
C GLU A 162 9.54 -17.38 -0.39
N THR A 163 10.73 -17.91 -0.12
CA THR A 163 11.46 -18.77 -1.07
C THR A 163 11.27 -20.26 -0.79
N GLU A 164 10.90 -20.61 0.44
CA GLU A 164 10.82 -21.99 0.94
C GLU A 164 9.57 -22.23 1.81
N GLY A 165 9.33 -23.50 2.15
CA GLY A 165 8.23 -23.90 3.02
C GLY A 165 6.83 -23.76 2.43
N SER A 166 5.81 -23.92 3.29
CA SER A 166 4.39 -23.96 2.90
C SER A 166 3.83 -22.61 2.40
N LYS A 167 4.56 -21.52 2.64
CA LYS A 167 4.21 -20.16 2.24
C LYS A 167 4.99 -19.66 1.02
N LYS A 168 5.81 -20.53 0.40
CA LYS A 168 6.59 -20.21 -0.80
C LYS A 168 5.76 -19.48 -1.84
N GLY A 169 6.30 -18.39 -2.37
CA GLY A 169 5.63 -17.54 -3.36
C GLY A 169 4.65 -16.51 -2.79
N ARG A 170 4.52 -16.40 -1.46
CA ARG A 170 3.73 -15.34 -0.80
C ARG A 170 4.62 -14.22 -0.29
N ARG A 171 4.09 -13.00 -0.23
CA ARG A 171 4.81 -11.82 0.29
C ARG A 171 4.60 -11.65 1.79
N GLU A 172 5.22 -12.53 2.57
CA GLU A 172 5.06 -12.60 4.04
C GLU A 172 6.39 -12.44 4.80
N VAL A 173 7.48 -12.06 4.13
CA VAL A 173 8.84 -11.99 4.71
C VAL A 173 9.11 -10.68 5.46
N ASN A 174 8.90 -9.54 4.79
CA ASN A 174 9.14 -8.17 5.30
C ASN A 174 8.05 -7.24 4.75
N GLY A 175 8.27 -5.93 4.74
CA GLY A 175 7.33 -4.96 4.17
C GLY A 175 6.40 -4.35 5.19
N TRP A 176 5.70 -3.30 4.78
CA TRP A 176 4.83 -2.50 5.63
C TRP A 176 3.78 -3.35 6.36
N LYS A 177 3.03 -4.17 5.62
CA LYS A 177 1.97 -5.04 6.18
C LYS A 177 2.52 -6.01 7.22
N ASN A 178 3.62 -6.68 6.90
CA ASN A 178 4.21 -7.71 7.75
C ASN A 178 4.99 -7.11 8.95
N SER A 179 5.24 -5.80 8.92
CA SER A 179 5.90 -5.06 10.01
C SER A 179 4.95 -4.55 11.10
N LYS A 180 3.64 -4.89 11.02
CA LYS A 180 2.59 -4.44 11.97
C LYS A 180 2.46 -2.91 12.02
N LEU A 181 2.68 -2.24 10.89
CA LEU A 181 2.51 -0.79 10.75
C LEU A 181 1.06 -0.45 10.36
N PRO A 182 0.57 0.78 10.58
CA PRO A 182 -0.79 1.17 10.22
C PRO A 182 -1.05 1.13 8.71
N TRP A 183 -2.13 0.46 8.30
CA TRP A 183 -2.60 0.41 6.92
C TRP A 183 -4.07 -0.01 6.88
N GLY A 184 -4.75 0.29 5.76
CA GLY A 184 -6.13 -0.14 5.56
C GLY A 184 -6.54 -0.14 4.08
N TYR A 185 -7.78 -0.53 3.82
CA TYR A 185 -8.36 -0.59 2.48
C TYR A 185 -9.05 0.72 2.05
N SER A 186 -9.20 1.68 2.97
CA SER A 186 -9.86 2.95 2.66
C SER A 186 -8.89 3.91 1.96
N LEU A 187 -8.96 3.93 0.62
CA LEU A 187 -8.26 4.94 -0.18
C LEU A 187 -9.10 6.23 -0.23
N LYS A 188 -8.64 7.26 0.48
CA LYS A 188 -9.28 8.57 0.44
C LYS A 188 -9.00 9.28 -0.89
N GLN A 189 -10.00 9.96 -1.43
CA GLN A 189 -9.94 10.61 -2.74
C GLN A 189 -8.84 11.68 -2.84
N ASP A 190 -8.58 12.43 -1.76
CA ASP A 190 -7.50 13.42 -1.69
C ASP A 190 -6.11 12.81 -1.89
N ARG A 191 -5.94 11.53 -1.52
CA ARG A 191 -4.70 10.76 -1.71
C ARG A 191 -4.66 10.00 -3.03
N ALA A 192 -5.82 9.70 -3.61
CA ALA A 192 -5.92 8.92 -4.84
C ALA A 192 -5.24 9.61 -6.02
N TYR A 193 -4.76 8.79 -6.96
CA TYR A 193 -4.31 9.23 -8.27
C TYR A 193 -5.49 9.17 -9.23
N LEU A 194 -5.99 10.33 -9.63
CA LEU A 194 -7.06 10.43 -10.62
C LEU A 194 -6.43 10.73 -11.97
N VAL A 195 -6.58 9.81 -12.92
CA VAL A 195 -6.31 10.13 -14.32
C VAL A 195 -7.43 11.07 -14.74
N VAL A 196 -7.11 12.35 -14.93
CA VAL A 196 -8.02 13.25 -15.64
C VAL A 196 -8.09 12.69 -17.06
N PRO A 197 -9.23 12.17 -17.51
CA PRO A 197 -9.36 11.77 -18.89
C PRO A 197 -8.99 12.98 -19.75
N PRO A 198 -8.28 12.83 -20.88
CA PRO A 198 -8.18 13.93 -21.83
C PRO A 198 -9.61 14.44 -22.06
N ALA A 199 -9.81 15.75 -21.92
CA ALA A 199 -11.13 16.36 -22.02
C ALA A 199 -11.85 15.71 -23.20
N ALA A 200 -12.95 15.01 -22.92
CA ALA A 200 -13.71 14.36 -23.98
C ALA A 200 -13.97 15.45 -25.04
N PRO A 201 -13.73 15.17 -26.34
CA PRO A 201 -14.02 16.16 -27.37
C PRO A 201 -15.44 16.65 -27.15
N THR A 202 -15.59 17.97 -26.94
CA THR A 202 -16.85 18.62 -26.57
C THR A 202 -17.96 18.46 -27.61
N THR A 203 -17.62 17.88 -28.76
CA THR A 203 -18.55 17.38 -29.75
C THR A 203 -18.78 15.89 -29.53
N LEU A 204 -19.88 15.55 -28.85
CA LEU A 204 -20.56 14.29 -29.17
C LEU A 204 -20.73 14.28 -30.70
N PRO A 205 -20.30 13.24 -31.44
CA PRO A 205 -20.76 13.10 -32.81
C PRO A 205 -22.29 13.13 -32.75
N ALA A 206 -22.91 13.97 -33.59
CA ALA A 206 -24.36 13.98 -33.74
C ALA A 206 -24.82 12.53 -33.88
N ALA A 207 -25.76 12.12 -33.02
CA ALA A 207 -26.32 10.78 -33.09
C ALA A 207 -26.67 10.50 -34.55
N PRO A 208 -26.21 9.38 -35.15
CA PRO A 208 -26.62 9.05 -36.50
C PRO A 208 -28.15 9.03 -36.50
N ALA A 209 -28.75 9.78 -37.42
CA ALA A 209 -30.20 9.77 -37.61
C ALA A 209 -30.65 8.32 -37.62
N SER A 210 -31.64 8.00 -36.77
CA SER A 210 -32.16 6.65 -36.56
C SER A 210 -32.19 5.86 -37.86
N VAL A 211 -31.22 4.98 -38.04
CA VAL A 211 -31.34 3.90 -39.00
C VAL A 211 -32.38 2.99 -38.38
N VAL A 212 -33.58 3.01 -38.94
CA VAL A 212 -34.65 2.06 -38.63
C VAL A 212 -34.02 0.68 -38.72
N ALA A 213 -33.89 0.01 -37.57
CA ALA A 213 -33.39 -1.35 -37.52
C ALA A 213 -34.28 -2.21 -38.44
N PRO A 214 -33.72 -3.04 -39.34
CA PRO A 214 -34.54 -4.00 -40.03
C PRO A 214 -35.20 -4.89 -38.98
N THR A 215 -36.52 -5.05 -39.08
CA THR A 215 -37.28 -5.97 -38.24
C THR A 215 -36.71 -7.37 -38.44
N VAL A 216 -35.81 -7.80 -37.56
CA VAL A 216 -35.37 -9.18 -37.49
C VAL A 216 -36.54 -9.96 -36.90
N GLN A 217 -37.29 -10.61 -37.79
CA GLN A 217 -38.29 -11.58 -37.39
C GLN A 217 -37.57 -12.69 -36.61
N PRO A 218 -37.97 -12.99 -35.35
CA PRO A 218 -37.32 -14.04 -34.59
C PRO A 218 -37.49 -15.37 -35.33
N PRO A 219 -36.46 -16.24 -35.35
CA PRO A 219 -36.60 -17.55 -35.96
C PRO A 219 -37.70 -18.34 -35.25
N ALA A 220 -38.49 -19.08 -36.03
CA ALA A 220 -39.52 -19.96 -35.52
C ALA A 220 -38.93 -20.91 -34.47
N ALA A 221 -39.56 -20.97 -33.30
CA ALA A 221 -39.16 -21.86 -32.23
C ALA A 221 -39.15 -23.31 -32.74
N PRO A 222 -38.08 -24.10 -32.51
CA PRO A 222 -38.12 -25.52 -32.83
C PRO A 222 -39.17 -26.22 -31.96
N ALA A 223 -39.94 -27.11 -32.57
CA ALA A 223 -40.92 -27.92 -31.87
C ALA A 223 -40.25 -28.72 -30.74
N VAL A 224 -40.75 -28.52 -29.52
CA VAL A 224 -40.34 -29.27 -28.33
C VAL A 224 -40.83 -30.71 -28.48
N PRO A 225 -39.98 -31.75 -28.51
CA PRO A 225 -40.45 -33.12 -28.44
C PRO A 225 -40.99 -33.38 -27.03
N THR A 226 -42.29 -33.67 -26.94
CA THR A 226 -42.94 -34.12 -25.71
C THR A 226 -42.49 -35.54 -25.40
N THR A 227 -41.37 -35.69 -24.70
CA THR A 227 -41.02 -36.95 -24.05
C THR A 227 -40.78 -36.67 -22.59
N VAL A 228 -41.76 -37.01 -21.77
CA VAL A 228 -41.66 -36.95 -20.30
C VAL A 228 -40.73 -38.07 -19.87
N ALA A 229 -39.48 -37.73 -19.57
CA ALA A 229 -38.59 -38.61 -18.80
C ALA A 229 -39.07 -38.65 -17.34
N PRO A 230 -39.12 -39.83 -16.68
CA PRO A 230 -39.48 -39.91 -15.27
C PRO A 230 -38.44 -39.18 -14.41
N ALA A 231 -38.92 -38.49 -13.37
CA ALA A 231 -38.10 -37.72 -12.45
C ALA A 231 -36.96 -38.58 -11.84
N PRO A 232 -35.74 -38.03 -11.70
CA PRO A 232 -34.69 -38.73 -10.98
C PRO A 232 -35.10 -38.89 -9.53
N GLN A 233 -35.06 -40.12 -9.01
CA GLN A 233 -35.28 -40.35 -7.59
C GLN A 233 -34.18 -39.67 -6.79
N VAL A 234 -34.59 -38.84 -5.84
CA VAL A 234 -33.71 -38.23 -4.84
C VAL A 234 -33.19 -39.35 -3.95
N VAL A 235 -31.96 -39.80 -4.21
CA VAL A 235 -31.23 -40.67 -3.28
C VAL A 235 -30.89 -39.82 -2.07
N GLN A 236 -31.57 -40.08 -0.94
CA GLN A 236 -31.21 -39.48 0.33
C GLN A 236 -29.76 -39.88 0.69
N PRO A 237 -28.92 -38.95 1.16
CA PRO A 237 -27.62 -39.33 1.71
C PRO A 237 -27.83 -40.27 2.91
N PRO A 238 -26.99 -41.29 3.09
CA PRO A 238 -27.11 -42.20 4.22
C PRO A 238 -26.97 -41.43 5.54
N ALA A 239 -27.80 -41.81 6.51
CA ALA A 239 -27.73 -41.30 7.87
C ALA A 239 -26.31 -41.49 8.44
N PRO A 240 -25.80 -40.55 9.25
CA PRO A 240 -24.46 -40.66 9.82
C PRO A 240 -24.37 -41.93 10.68
N VAL A 241 -23.46 -42.83 10.29
CA VAL A 241 -23.09 -44.00 11.07
C VAL A 241 -22.36 -43.51 12.31
N ALA A 242 -22.92 -43.79 13.48
CA ALA A 242 -22.28 -43.52 14.76
C ALA A 242 -20.94 -44.25 14.84
N ALA A 243 -19.84 -43.49 14.93
CA ALA A 243 -18.54 -44.05 15.23
C ALA A 243 -18.50 -44.57 16.69
N PRO A 244 -17.87 -45.72 16.97
CA PRO A 244 -17.81 -46.26 18.31
C PRO A 244 -16.96 -45.37 19.23
N VAL A 245 -17.55 -45.01 20.37
CA VAL A 245 -16.89 -44.30 21.47
C VAL A 245 -15.83 -45.23 22.08
N SER A 246 -14.55 -45.00 21.77
CA SER A 246 -13.44 -45.58 22.50
C SER A 246 -13.10 -44.69 23.69
N LYS A 247 -13.24 -45.25 24.90
CA LYS A 247 -12.81 -44.62 26.15
C LYS A 247 -11.29 -44.49 26.15
N SER A 248 -10.77 -43.27 26.20
CA SER A 248 -9.43 -43.00 26.72
C SER A 248 -9.40 -41.60 27.33
N GLN A 249 -9.02 -41.58 28.60
CA GLN A 249 -8.96 -40.43 29.48
C GLN A 249 -7.89 -39.44 29.01
N THR A 250 -8.22 -38.14 29.02
CA THR A 250 -7.21 -37.09 29.18
C THR A 250 -7.85 -35.95 29.95
N THR A 251 -7.40 -35.77 31.19
CA THR A 251 -7.78 -34.71 32.11
C THR A 251 -7.16 -33.39 31.68
N VAL A 252 -7.98 -32.35 31.56
CA VAL A 252 -7.54 -30.94 31.46
C VAL A 252 -8.22 -30.17 32.61
N PRO A 253 -7.49 -29.37 33.41
CA PRO A 253 -8.03 -28.69 34.58
C PRO A 253 -8.83 -27.41 34.25
N THR A 254 -9.88 -27.18 35.03
CA THR A 254 -10.78 -26.00 35.00
C THR A 254 -10.14 -24.79 35.70
N PRO A 255 -10.35 -23.54 35.22
CA PRO A 255 -9.93 -22.33 35.92
C PRO A 255 -10.86 -21.99 37.11
N THR A 256 -10.26 -21.72 38.26
CA THR A 256 -10.93 -21.33 39.51
C THR A 256 -11.37 -19.87 39.47
N ALA A 257 -12.62 -19.60 39.87
CA ALA A 257 -13.19 -18.26 39.99
C ALA A 257 -12.68 -17.52 41.24
N THR A 258 -12.35 -16.25 41.08
CA THR A 258 -11.94 -15.31 42.14
C THR A 258 -13.15 -14.83 42.96
N PRO A 259 -13.12 -14.86 44.31
CA PRO A 259 -14.16 -14.27 45.15
C PRO A 259 -13.91 -12.78 45.44
N ALA A 260 -15.02 -12.04 45.61
CA ALA A 260 -15.08 -10.59 45.85
C ALA A 260 -14.53 -10.14 47.24
N PRO A 261 -14.09 -8.87 47.39
CA PRO A 261 -13.51 -8.38 48.64
C PRO A 261 -14.57 -7.99 49.70
N ALA A 262 -14.24 -8.24 50.96
CA ALA A 262 -15.02 -7.87 52.16
C ALA A 262 -14.60 -6.48 52.70
N PRO A 263 -15.46 -5.79 53.49
CA PRO A 263 -15.32 -4.37 53.80
C PRO A 263 -14.30 -4.07 54.89
N VAL A 264 -13.69 -2.88 54.80
CA VAL A 264 -12.66 -2.36 55.70
C VAL A 264 -13.31 -1.64 56.88
N THR A 265 -13.08 -2.12 58.10
CA THR A 265 -13.52 -1.46 59.33
C THR A 265 -12.48 -0.41 59.76
N ALA A 266 -12.93 0.83 59.96
CA ALA A 266 -12.13 1.95 60.40
C ALA A 266 -11.71 1.79 61.88
N ALA A 267 -10.42 2.02 62.15
CA ALA A 267 -9.89 2.15 63.51
C ALA A 267 -10.10 3.58 64.03
N ALA A 268 -10.62 3.69 65.25
CA ALA A 268 -10.67 4.93 66.03
C ALA A 268 -9.44 5.04 66.96
N PRO A 269 -9.07 6.25 67.41
CA PRO A 269 -7.73 6.58 67.91
C PRO A 269 -7.64 6.51 69.44
N VAL A 270 -6.45 6.25 69.99
CA VAL A 270 -6.18 6.43 71.43
C VAL A 270 -4.78 7.00 71.66
N GLN A 271 -4.80 8.21 72.23
CA GLN A 271 -3.89 8.94 73.16
C GLN A 271 -2.39 9.02 72.89
#